data_AF-A0A5B6ZUG7-F1
#
_entry.id   AF-A0A5B6ZUG7-F1
#
_cell.length_a   1.000
_cell.length_b   1.000
_cell.length_c   1.000
_cell.angle_alpha   90.00
_cell.angle_beta   90.00
_cell.angle_gamma   90.00
#
_symmetry.space_group_name_H-M   'P 1'
#
loop_
_entity.id
_entity.type
_entity.pdbx_description
1 polymer ?
#
loop_
_entity_poly.entity_id
_entity_poly.type
_entity_poly.pdbx_seq_one_letter_code
_entity_poly.pdbx_strand_id
1 'polypeptide(L)'
;RSRRKMDPKRILIQKEMKSGEIISKDQPNKYSTSLQDREKLSCYLLSYLVRRWCTFEWFYSAIDYPWFTKREFVEYLNHVGLGHIPRLTRVEWGVIRSSLGKPRRFSEHFLREEKEKLKQYRESVRKNYTELRAGIREGLPTDLARPLSVGQRVIVLHPKSREVHDGNVLTVDHDKCR
;
A
#
# COMPACT_ATOMS: atom_id res chain seq x y z
N ARG A 1 36.58 -5.86 -9.34
CA ARG A 1 36.46 -4.55 -8.63
C ARG A 1 35.30 -4.64 -7.65
N SER A 2 35.59 -4.92 -6.38
CA SER A 2 34.62 -5.22 -5.31
C SER A 2 34.25 -3.94 -4.56
N ARG A 3 32.97 -3.54 -4.58
CA ARG A 3 32.46 -2.46 -3.72
C ARG A 3 31.97 -3.07 -2.42
N ARG A 4 32.77 -2.94 -1.36
CA ARG A 4 32.38 -3.26 0.01
C ARG A 4 31.22 -2.34 0.42
N LYS A 5 30.14 -2.94 0.92
CA LYS A 5 29.04 -2.20 1.56
C LYS A 5 29.56 -1.69 2.91
N MET A 6 29.25 -0.43 3.23
CA MET A 6 29.54 0.13 4.55
C MET A 6 28.50 -0.40 5.56
N ASP A 7 28.99 -0.95 6.67
CA ASP A 7 28.18 -1.33 7.83
C ASP A 7 27.73 -0.09 8.60
N PRO A 8 26.42 0.16 8.78
CA PRO A 8 25.96 1.16 9.72
C PRO A 8 26.10 0.61 11.14
N LYS A 9 26.95 1.27 11.92
CA LYS A 9 27.22 0.99 13.33
C LYS A 9 25.92 0.82 14.12
N ARG A 10 25.80 -0.36 14.72
CA ARG A 10 24.88 -0.76 15.79
C ARG A 10 24.90 0.28 16.91
N ILE A 11 23.90 1.15 16.97
CA ILE A 11 23.63 2.00 18.14
C ILE A 11 23.03 1.07 19.20
N LEU A 12 23.90 0.58 20.08
CA LEU A 12 23.56 -0.09 21.32
C LEU A 12 23.26 1.02 22.34
N ILE A 13 21.99 1.23 22.68
CA ILE A 13 21.64 1.94 23.92
C ILE A 13 21.10 0.88 24.87
N GLN A 14 21.97 0.47 25.79
CA GLN A 14 21.58 -0.16 27.04
C GLN A 14 20.70 0.81 27.82
N LYS A 15 19.58 0.34 28.36
CA LYS A 15 19.04 0.91 29.59
C LYS A 15 18.46 -0.20 30.46
N GLU A 16 19.13 -0.40 31.58
CA GLU A 16 18.78 -1.33 32.65
C GLU A 16 17.46 -0.97 33.34
N MET A 17 16.95 -1.99 34.01
CA MET A 17 15.71 -2.13 34.76
C MET A 17 15.59 -1.16 35.94
N LYS A 18 14.36 -0.75 36.28
CA LYS A 18 13.89 -0.69 37.67
C LYS A 18 12.37 -0.78 37.73
N SER A 19 11.92 -1.62 38.67
CA SER A 19 10.56 -2.04 38.99
C SER A 19 9.82 -1.02 39.87
N GLY A 20 8.48 -1.15 39.89
CA GLY A 20 7.58 -0.53 40.86
C GLY A 20 6.11 -0.65 40.41
N GLU A 21 5.35 -1.54 41.07
CA GLU A 21 3.89 -1.73 40.97
C GLU A 21 3.15 -0.45 41.51
N ILE A 22 1.87 -0.08 41.29
CA ILE A 22 0.56 -0.75 41.36
C ILE A 22 -0.52 0.18 40.71
N ILE A 23 -1.43 -0.41 39.89
CA ILE A 23 -2.87 -0.13 39.57
C ILE A 23 -3.39 1.32 39.40
N SER A 24 -3.96 1.63 38.22
CA SER A 24 -5.39 1.98 38.01
C SER A 24 -5.73 2.31 36.54
N LYS A 25 -6.98 2.04 36.18
CA LYS A 25 -7.63 2.05 34.86
C LYS A 25 -7.48 3.37 34.08
N ASP A 26 -7.15 3.26 32.79
CA ASP A 26 -7.93 3.76 31.64
C ASP A 26 -7.13 3.51 30.35
N GLN A 27 -7.75 2.91 29.34
CA GLN A 27 -7.14 2.75 28.02
C GLN A 27 -7.42 3.98 27.15
N PRO A 28 -6.42 4.76 26.75
CA PRO A 28 -6.49 5.57 25.55
C PRO A 28 -5.89 4.80 24.36
N ASN A 29 -6.54 4.95 23.20
CA ASN A 29 -6.16 4.48 21.87
C ASN A 29 -4.64 4.26 21.66
N LYS A 30 -4.27 3.06 21.20
CA LYS A 30 -2.88 2.58 20.96
C LYS A 30 -2.09 3.29 19.85
N TYR A 31 -2.47 4.51 19.46
CA TYR A 31 -1.72 5.33 18.50
C TYR A 31 -1.73 6.81 18.92
N SER A 32 -1.37 7.13 20.17
CA SER A 32 -1.02 8.51 20.51
C SER A 32 0.38 8.81 19.95
N THR A 33 0.45 9.21 18.68
CA THR A 33 1.68 9.81 18.12
C THR A 33 2.06 10.99 19.02
N SER A 34 3.24 10.95 19.63
CA SER A 34 3.65 12.02 20.56
C SER A 34 3.67 13.37 19.84
N LEU A 35 3.46 14.46 20.57
CA LEU A 35 3.48 15.81 20.00
C LEU A 35 4.81 16.09 19.27
N GLN A 36 5.92 15.58 19.82
CA GLN A 36 7.26 15.67 19.23
C GLN A 36 7.37 14.89 17.91
N ASP A 37 6.69 13.76 17.77
CA ASP A 37 6.69 13.00 16.53
C ASP A 37 5.90 13.72 15.43
N ARG A 38 4.81 14.43 15.79
CA ARG A 38 4.07 15.26 14.83
C ARG A 38 4.89 16.45 14.33
N GLU A 39 5.62 17.12 15.21
CA GLU A 39 6.52 18.22 14.84
C GLU A 39 7.63 17.73 13.91
N LYS A 40 8.27 16.59 14.22
CA LYS A 40 9.30 15.98 13.35
C LYS A 40 8.76 15.63 11.98
N LEU A 41 7.58 14.99 11.92
CA LEU A 41 6.91 14.68 10.65
C LEU A 41 6.59 15.94 9.85
N SER A 42 6.16 17.02 10.52
CA SER A 42 5.91 18.30 9.85
C SER A 42 7.16 18.81 9.13
N CYS A 43 8.33 18.73 9.79
CA CYS A 43 9.60 19.16 9.20
C CYS A 43 10.00 18.33 7.98
N TYR A 44 9.76 17.02 7.99
CA TYR A 44 10.03 16.16 6.83
C TYR A 44 9.07 16.43 5.66
N LEU A 45 7.81 16.73 5.96
CA LEU A 45 6.80 17.07 4.96
C LEU A 45 6.98 18.47 4.34
N LEU A 46 7.87 19.31 4.87
CA LEU A 46 8.30 20.53 4.18
C LEU A 46 9.01 20.19 2.86
N SER A 47 9.70 19.04 2.78
CA SER A 47 10.38 18.60 1.56
C SER A 47 9.39 18.12 0.50
N TYR A 48 9.43 18.72 -0.69
CA TYR A 48 8.65 18.29 -1.85
C TYR A 48 8.90 16.82 -2.22
N LEU A 49 10.15 16.36 -2.15
CA LEU A 49 10.50 14.98 -2.49
C LEU A 49 9.86 13.98 -1.53
N VAL A 50 9.82 14.31 -0.24
CA VAL A 50 9.17 13.48 0.78
C VAL A 50 7.66 13.48 0.56
N ARG A 51 7.03 14.65 0.38
CA ARG A 51 5.59 14.73 0.06
C ARG A 51 5.23 13.89 -1.16
N ARG A 52 6.00 14.02 -2.25
CA ARG A 52 5.79 13.25 -3.48
C ARG A 52 5.96 11.75 -3.26
N TRP A 53 6.95 11.33 -2.48
CA TRP A 53 7.12 9.92 -2.12
C TRP A 53 5.93 9.42 -1.28
N CYS A 54 5.48 10.18 -0.29
CA CYS A 54 4.31 9.86 0.51
C CYS A 54 3.05 9.69 -0.37
N THR A 55 2.84 10.57 -1.35
CA THR A 55 1.73 10.44 -2.29
C THR A 55 1.81 9.11 -3.05
N PHE A 56 2.98 8.67 -3.52
CA PHE A 56 3.10 7.40 -4.24
C PHE A 56 2.95 6.16 -3.36
N GLU A 57 3.28 6.28 -2.07
CA GLU A 57 3.21 5.17 -1.12
C GLU A 57 1.81 5.01 -0.52
N TRP A 58 1.07 6.10 -0.32
CA TRP A 58 -0.18 6.07 0.44
C TRP A 58 -1.40 6.61 -0.32
N PHE A 59 -1.23 7.28 -1.47
CA PHE A 59 -2.34 7.86 -2.24
C PHE A 59 -2.70 7.00 -3.46
N TYR A 60 -3.29 5.84 -3.19
CA TYR A 60 -3.87 4.97 -4.22
C TYR A 60 -5.34 5.29 -4.44
N SER A 61 -5.84 5.03 -5.65
CA SER A 61 -7.30 5.06 -5.85
C SER A 61 -7.94 3.88 -5.10
N ALA A 62 -9.18 4.06 -4.66
CA ALA A 62 -9.88 3.04 -3.87
C ALA A 62 -9.98 1.68 -4.59
N ILE A 63 -10.05 1.69 -5.93
CA ILE A 63 -10.08 0.47 -6.75
C ILE A 63 -8.71 -0.21 -6.85
N ASP A 64 -7.61 0.55 -6.75
CA ASP A 64 -6.25 0.03 -6.88
C ASP A 64 -5.73 -0.60 -5.59
N TYR A 65 -6.27 -0.18 -4.44
CA TYR A 65 -5.79 -0.65 -3.15
C TYR A 65 -5.83 -2.19 -3.02
N PRO A 66 -6.94 -2.89 -3.37
CA PRO A 66 -6.96 -4.36 -3.34
C PRO A 66 -5.92 -5.00 -4.28
N TRP A 67 -5.69 -4.40 -5.46
CA TRP A 67 -4.69 -4.88 -6.41
C TRP A 67 -3.27 -4.81 -5.83
N PHE A 68 -2.89 -3.70 -5.21
CA PHE A 68 -1.56 -3.53 -4.61
C PHE A 68 -1.39 -4.25 -3.27
N THR A 69 -2.48 -4.50 -2.55
CA THR A 69 -2.45 -5.31 -1.31
C THR A 69 -2.15 -6.78 -1.62
N LYS A 70 -2.52 -7.24 -2.81
CA LYS A 70 -2.24 -8.59 -3.29
C LYS A 70 -0.74 -8.83 -3.42
N ARG A 71 -0.24 -9.87 -2.75
CA ARG A 71 1.18 -10.26 -2.79
C ARG A 71 1.30 -11.62 -3.46
N GLU A 72 1.41 -11.64 -4.79
CA GLU A 72 1.47 -12.88 -5.59
C GLU A 72 2.54 -13.86 -5.08
N PHE A 73 3.69 -13.37 -4.63
CA PHE A 73 4.74 -14.21 -4.06
C PHE A 73 4.32 -14.88 -2.74
N VAL A 74 3.62 -14.15 -1.87
CA VAL A 74 3.11 -14.69 -0.60
C VAL A 74 1.98 -15.69 -0.86
N GLU A 75 1.10 -15.40 -1.81
CA GLU A 75 0.06 -16.33 -2.24
C GLU A 75 0.64 -17.62 -2.79
N TYR A 76 1.70 -17.53 -3.61
CA TYR A 76 2.44 -18.69 -4.08
C TYR A 76 3.00 -19.49 -2.90
N LEU A 77 3.68 -18.84 -1.95
CA LEU A 77 4.20 -19.53 -0.76
C LEU A 77 3.11 -20.23 0.03
N ASN A 78 1.95 -19.60 0.20
CA ASN A 78 0.79 -20.21 0.85
C ASN A 78 0.29 -21.42 0.06
N HIS A 79 0.19 -21.31 -1.27
CA HIS A 79 -0.26 -22.37 -2.15
C HIS A 79 0.66 -23.61 -2.12
N VAL A 80 1.98 -23.41 -2.03
CA VAL A 80 2.94 -24.51 -1.90
C VAL A 80 3.16 -24.97 -0.45
N GLY A 81 2.38 -24.46 0.51
CA GLY A 81 2.45 -24.86 1.92
C GLY A 81 3.64 -24.28 2.70
N LEU A 82 4.37 -23.31 2.15
CA LEU A 82 5.56 -22.70 2.77
C LEU A 82 5.26 -21.36 3.49
N GLY A 83 4.01 -20.88 3.45
CA GLY A 83 3.64 -19.56 4.00
C GLY A 83 3.85 -19.39 5.51
N HIS A 84 3.81 -20.48 6.27
CA HIS A 84 3.99 -20.48 7.72
C HIS A 84 5.47 -20.57 8.15
N ILE A 85 6.39 -20.80 7.21
CA ILE A 85 7.80 -21.05 7.52
C ILE A 85 8.50 -19.71 7.77
N PRO A 86 9.01 -19.45 9.00
CA PRO A 86 9.54 -18.15 9.37
C PRO A 86 10.91 -17.85 8.76
N ARG A 87 11.70 -18.89 8.44
CA ARG A 87 13.06 -18.76 7.90
C ARG A 87 13.34 -19.89 6.93
N LEU A 88 13.82 -19.54 5.75
CA LEU A 88 14.37 -20.47 4.76
C LEU A 88 15.84 -20.10 4.52
N THR A 89 16.65 -21.11 4.24
CA THR A 89 18.06 -20.95 3.89
C THR A 89 18.22 -20.33 2.51
N ARG A 90 19.41 -19.81 2.20
CA ARG A 90 19.71 -19.24 0.89
C ARG A 90 19.48 -20.25 -0.25
N VAL A 91 19.76 -21.53 0.01
CA VAL A 91 19.61 -22.62 -0.96
C VAL A 91 18.12 -22.91 -1.20
N GLU A 92 17.33 -23.06 -0.15
CA GLU A 92 15.88 -23.25 -0.22
C GLU A 92 15.20 -22.10 -0.96
N TRP A 93 15.57 -20.86 -0.62
CA TRP A 93 15.10 -19.69 -1.36
C TRP A 93 15.53 -19.70 -2.83
N GLY A 94 16.67 -20.32 -3.15
CA GLY A 94 17.13 -20.55 -4.51
C GLY A 94 16.19 -21.48 -5.27
N VAL A 95 15.79 -22.60 -4.65
CA VAL A 95 14.83 -23.57 -5.22
C VAL A 95 13.50 -22.89 -5.51
N ILE A 96 12.93 -22.17 -4.53
CA ILE A 96 11.65 -21.46 -4.65
C ILE A 96 11.67 -20.40 -5.76
N ARG A 97 12.73 -19.59 -5.86
CA ARG A 97 12.80 -18.59 -6.93
C ARG A 97 12.98 -19.22 -8.30
N SER A 98 13.59 -20.40 -8.38
CA SER A 98 13.83 -21.10 -9.64
C SER A 98 12.54 -21.75 -10.17
N SER A 99 11.63 -22.19 -9.31
CA SER A 99 10.32 -22.72 -9.71
C SER A 99 9.38 -21.64 -10.27
N LEU A 100 9.55 -20.38 -9.85
CA LEU A 100 8.81 -19.23 -10.38
C LEU A 100 9.34 -18.72 -11.74
N GLY A 101 10.34 -19.42 -12.31
CA GLY A 101 10.97 -19.07 -13.57
C GLY A 101 12.12 -18.07 -13.42
N LYS A 102 12.43 -17.37 -14.50
CA LYS A 102 13.54 -16.41 -14.50
C LYS A 102 13.14 -15.13 -13.76
N PRO A 103 13.95 -14.63 -12.80
CA PRO A 103 13.70 -13.34 -12.17
C PRO A 103 13.54 -12.25 -13.24
N ARG A 104 12.39 -11.56 -13.22
CA ARG A 104 12.10 -10.51 -14.18
C ARG A 104 13.01 -9.32 -13.92
N ARG A 105 13.72 -8.87 -14.96
CA ARG A 105 14.51 -7.63 -14.89
C ARG A 105 13.55 -6.45 -14.93
N PHE A 106 13.83 -5.45 -14.11
CA PHE A 106 13.14 -4.16 -14.20
C PHE A 106 13.51 -3.51 -15.54
N SER A 107 12.53 -3.38 -16.43
CA SER A 107 12.68 -2.80 -17.76
C SER A 107 11.45 -1.99 -18.13
N GLU A 108 11.55 -1.16 -19.16
CA GLU A 108 10.38 -0.41 -19.65
C GLU A 108 9.26 -1.34 -20.14
N HIS A 109 9.63 -2.44 -20.81
CA HIS A 109 8.69 -3.47 -21.24
C HIS A 109 7.93 -4.09 -20.05
N PHE A 110 8.66 -4.43 -18.98
CA PHE A 110 8.05 -4.93 -17.76
C PHE A 110 7.05 -3.93 -17.16
N LEU A 111 7.43 -2.65 -17.06
CA LEU A 111 6.53 -1.62 -16.56
C LEU A 111 5.27 -1.46 -17.42
N ARG A 112 5.39 -1.63 -18.74
CA ARG A 112 4.27 -1.55 -19.68
C ARG A 112 3.29 -2.70 -19.46
N GLU A 113 3.79 -3.93 -19.34
CA GLU A 113 2.98 -5.10 -19.04
C GLU A 113 2.25 -4.97 -17.71
N GLU A 114 2.95 -4.56 -16.64
CA GLU A 114 2.33 -4.40 -15.32
C GLU A 114 1.26 -3.29 -15.30
N LYS A 115 1.49 -2.19 -16.03
CA LYS A 115 0.49 -1.14 -16.23
C LYS A 115 -0.73 -1.64 -16.99
N GLU A 116 -0.53 -2.49 -18.00
CA GLU A 116 -1.62 -3.06 -18.79
C GLU A 116 -2.48 -4.01 -17.96
N LYS A 117 -1.85 -4.88 -17.15
CA LYS A 117 -2.57 -5.73 -16.18
C LYS A 117 -3.42 -4.91 -15.22
N LEU A 118 -2.86 -3.83 -14.65
CA LEU A 118 -3.60 -2.94 -13.76
C LEU A 118 -4.77 -2.26 -14.50
N LYS A 119 -4.59 -1.87 -15.77
CA LYS A 119 -5.65 -1.28 -16.58
C LYS A 119 -6.79 -2.27 -16.82
N GLN A 120 -6.48 -3.50 -17.20
CA GLN A 120 -7.47 -4.57 -17.40
C GLN A 120 -8.25 -4.86 -16.11
N TYR A 121 -7.56 -4.90 -14.97
CA TYR A 121 -8.19 -5.05 -13.67
C TYR A 121 -9.16 -3.88 -13.37
N ARG A 122 -8.73 -2.63 -13.59
CA ARG A 122 -9.60 -1.44 -13.40
C ARG A 122 -10.83 -1.47 -14.28
N GLU A 123 -10.69 -1.87 -15.55
CA GLU A 123 -11.80 -2.00 -16.49
C GLU A 123 -12.79 -3.08 -16.05
N SER A 124 -12.29 -4.24 -15.60
CA SER A 124 -13.12 -5.30 -15.03
C SER A 124 -13.92 -4.82 -13.81
N VAL A 125 -13.26 -4.13 -12.86
CA VAL A 125 -13.92 -3.59 -11.67
C VAL A 125 -14.98 -2.54 -12.02
N ARG A 126 -14.67 -1.62 -12.93
CA ARG A 126 -15.63 -0.60 -13.38
C ARG A 126 -16.83 -1.21 -14.11
N LYS A 127 -16.61 -2.23 -14.94
CA LYS A 127 -17.69 -2.99 -15.57
C LYS A 127 -18.61 -3.62 -14.53
N ASN A 128 -18.04 -4.24 -13.49
CA ASN A 128 -18.82 -4.75 -12.37
C ASN A 128 -19.64 -3.64 -11.68
N TYR A 129 -19.09 -2.44 -11.49
CA TYR A 129 -19.83 -1.31 -10.92
C TYR A 129 -20.98 -0.83 -11.81
N THR A 130 -20.81 -0.83 -13.14
CA THR A 130 -21.90 -0.50 -14.06
C THR A 130 -23.02 -1.53 -14.03
N GLU A 131 -22.69 -2.82 -13.98
CA GLU A 131 -23.67 -3.90 -13.88
C GLU A 131 -24.42 -3.85 -12.55
N LEU A 132 -23.73 -3.50 -11.46
CA LEU A 132 -24.33 -3.30 -10.15
C LEU A 132 -25.30 -2.11 -10.14
N ARG A 133 -24.94 -0.99 -10.76
CA ARG A 133 -25.84 0.17 -10.89
C ARG A 133 -27.05 -0.13 -11.78
N ALA A 134 -26.88 -0.99 -12.78
CA ALA A 134 -27.95 -1.44 -13.66
C ALA A 134 -28.86 -2.51 -13.02
N GLY A 135 -28.52 -3.01 -11.82
CA GLY A 135 -29.28 -4.06 -11.13
C GLY A 135 -29.14 -5.46 -11.75
N ILE A 136 -28.15 -5.67 -12.62
CA ILE A 136 -27.93 -6.95 -13.32
C ILE A 136 -27.25 -7.98 -12.41
N ARG A 137 -26.44 -7.51 -11.46
CA ARG A 137 -25.62 -8.37 -10.59
C ARG A 137 -25.94 -8.12 -9.12
N GLU A 138 -26.01 -9.18 -8.33
CA GLU A 138 -26.20 -9.09 -6.89
C GLU A 138 -24.86 -8.89 -6.17
N GLY A 139 -24.67 -7.69 -5.63
CA GLY A 139 -23.63 -7.38 -4.65
C GLY A 139 -22.21 -7.21 -5.20
N LEU A 140 -21.40 -6.48 -4.43
CA LEU A 140 -19.99 -6.29 -4.68
C LEU A 140 -19.17 -7.24 -3.79
N PRO A 141 -18.09 -7.88 -4.29
CA PRO A 141 -17.13 -8.58 -3.45
C PRO A 141 -16.69 -7.72 -2.25
N THR A 142 -16.62 -8.33 -1.06
CA THR A 142 -16.32 -7.63 0.19
C THR A 142 -14.99 -6.86 0.16
N ASP A 143 -14.03 -7.35 -0.61
CA ASP A 143 -12.69 -6.76 -0.73
C ASP A 143 -12.63 -5.57 -1.70
N LEU A 144 -13.66 -5.38 -2.54
CA LEU A 144 -13.70 -4.26 -3.48
C LEU A 144 -14.30 -3.01 -2.83
N ALA A 145 -13.66 -1.88 -3.06
CA ALA A 145 -14.15 -0.60 -2.56
C ALA A 145 -15.50 -0.23 -3.22
N ARG A 146 -16.43 0.31 -2.44
CA ARG A 146 -17.71 0.76 -3.01
C ARG A 146 -17.48 1.91 -4.00
N PRO A 147 -18.27 1.99 -5.10
CA PRO A 147 -18.20 3.12 -6.03
C PRO A 147 -18.49 4.44 -5.31
N LEU A 148 -17.79 5.50 -5.71
CA LEU A 148 -18.04 6.85 -5.20
C LEU A 148 -19.44 7.33 -5.60
N SER A 149 -20.06 8.11 -4.72
CA SER A 149 -21.37 8.74 -4.94
C SER A 149 -21.26 10.26 -4.96
N VAL A 150 -22.19 10.92 -5.66
CA VAL A 150 -22.29 12.38 -5.67
C VAL A 150 -22.53 12.89 -4.25
N GLY A 151 -21.83 13.95 -3.86
CA GLY A 151 -21.83 14.53 -2.51
C GLY A 151 -20.84 13.89 -1.54
N GLN A 152 -20.16 12.80 -1.91
CA GLN A 152 -19.20 12.14 -1.03
C GLN A 152 -17.94 12.99 -0.83
N ARG A 153 -17.53 13.14 0.44
CA ARG A 153 -16.23 13.75 0.78
C ARG A 153 -15.09 12.82 0.40
N VAL A 154 -14.11 13.35 -0.31
CA VAL A 154 -12.96 12.62 -0.82
C VAL A 154 -11.70 13.45 -0.65
N ILE A 155 -10.57 12.76 -0.60
CA ILE A 155 -9.26 13.39 -0.74
C ILE A 155 -8.86 13.21 -2.20
N VAL A 156 -8.39 14.26 -2.86
CA VAL A 156 -8.07 14.29 -4.29
C VAL A 156 -6.63 14.76 -4.51
N LEU A 157 -6.02 14.27 -5.59
CA LEU A 157 -4.73 14.76 -6.07
C LEU A 157 -4.97 15.75 -7.21
N HIS A 158 -4.60 17.01 -7.01
CA HIS A 158 -4.79 18.03 -8.03
C HIS A 158 -3.93 17.72 -9.27
N PRO A 159 -4.49 17.69 -10.50
CA PRO A 159 -3.82 17.15 -11.67
C PRO A 159 -2.56 17.91 -12.10
N LYS A 160 -2.52 19.23 -11.84
CA LYS A 160 -1.38 20.09 -12.21
C LYS A 160 -0.34 20.20 -11.10
N SER A 161 -0.77 20.58 -9.90
CA SER A 161 0.14 20.79 -8.76
C SER A 161 0.63 19.48 -8.13
N ARG A 162 -0.11 18.37 -8.34
CA ARG A 162 0.13 17.08 -7.66
C ARG A 162 0.08 17.20 -6.13
N GLU A 163 -0.63 18.21 -5.63
CA GLU A 163 -0.89 18.38 -4.20
C GLU A 163 -2.20 17.71 -3.80
N VAL A 164 -2.26 17.28 -2.56
CA VAL A 164 -3.39 16.55 -1.98
C VAL A 164 -4.33 17.56 -1.34
N HIS A 165 -5.62 17.50 -1.69
CA HIS A 165 -6.65 18.40 -1.18
C HIS A 165 -7.91 17.64 -0.81
N ASP A 166 -8.70 18.19 0.10
CA ASP A 166 -10.04 17.70 0.37
C ASP A 166 -11.02 18.26 -0.67
N GLY A 167 -12.00 17.45 -1.06
CA GLY A 167 -13.01 17.81 -2.04
C GLY A 167 -14.29 17.00 -1.89
N ASN A 168 -15.30 17.37 -2.67
CA ASN A 168 -16.57 16.65 -2.76
C ASN A 168 -16.78 16.19 -4.20
N VAL A 169 -17.34 15.00 -4.36
CA VAL A 169 -17.71 14.48 -5.68
C VAL A 169 -18.96 15.20 -6.18
N LEU A 170 -18.84 15.93 -7.30
CA LEU A 170 -19.93 16.63 -7.97
C LEU A 170 -20.58 15.75 -9.04
N THR A 171 -19.76 15.05 -9.83
CA THR A 171 -20.24 14.14 -10.88
C THR A 171 -19.46 12.84 -10.87
N VAL A 172 -20.13 11.73 -11.23
CA VAL A 172 -19.52 10.40 -11.32
C VAL A 172 -19.73 9.84 -12.72
N ASP A 173 -18.67 9.85 -13.51
CA ASP A 173 -18.59 9.19 -14.81
C ASP A 173 -18.10 7.74 -14.65
N HIS A 174 -17.99 7.02 -15.77
CA HIS A 174 -17.49 5.65 -15.80
C HIS A 174 -16.01 5.53 -15.34
N ASP A 175 -15.16 6.47 -15.76
CA ASP A 175 -13.71 6.42 -15.53
C ASP A 175 -13.20 7.51 -14.57
N LYS A 176 -14.01 8.55 -14.29
CA LYS A 176 -13.61 9.76 -13.57
C LYS A 176 -14.71 10.27 -12.65
N CYS A 177 -14.30 10.98 -11.61
CA CYS A 177 -15.17 11.78 -10.77
C CYS A 177 -14.66 13.23 -10.80
N ARG A 178 -15.57 14.21 -10.85
CA ARG A 178 -15.24 15.63 -10.80
C ARG A 178 -15.75 16.25 -9.51
#